data_AF-A0A2M8L4S5-F1
#
_entry.id   AF-A0A2M8L4S5-F1
#
_cell.length_a   1.000
_cell.length_b   1.000
_cell.length_c   1.000
_cell.angle_alpha   90.00
_cell.angle_beta   90.00
_cell.angle_gamma   90.00
#
_symmetry.space_group_name_H-M   'P 1'
#
loop_
_entity.id
_entity.type
_entity.pdbx_description
1 polymer ?
#
loop_
_entity_poly.entity_id
_entity_poly.type
_entity_poly.pdbx_seq_one_letter_code
_entity_poly.pdbx_strand_id
1 'polypeptide(L)'
;MGIGPAIEEGFYYDFDLPNPISEKNFGKITQEMAKIIKSKIPFEKKEFSTEKAKKFFKNQLYKLELIADLTKKGNKTVTLYQSGNFVDLCSGPHVSDSSQIGPFKLLSVAGAYWRGDEKNKMLVRIYGTCFKTKKELDKHLWQLKEAKKRDHRKIGKE
;
A
#
# COMPACT_ATOMS: atom_id res chain seq x y z
N MET A 1 -0.43 -2.83 -10.29
CA MET A 1 -0.18 -2.64 -8.84
C MET A 1 0.59 -3.84 -8.33
N GLY A 2 1.65 -3.60 -7.55
CA GLY A 2 2.51 -4.64 -6.98
C GLY A 2 2.03 -5.05 -5.59
N ILE A 3 2.89 -4.78 -4.60
CA ILE A 3 2.69 -5.10 -3.19
C ILE A 3 2.43 -3.85 -2.36
N GLY A 4 1.68 -4.01 -1.26
CA GLY A 4 1.46 -2.92 -0.30
C GLY A 4 1.34 -3.41 1.14
N PRO A 5 2.44 -3.86 1.76
CA PRO A 5 2.42 -4.35 3.12
C PRO A 5 2.38 -3.21 4.14
N ALA A 6 1.93 -3.54 5.35
CA ALA A 6 2.19 -2.74 6.54
C ALA A 6 3.68 -2.85 6.91
N ILE A 7 4.22 -1.76 7.44
CA ILE A 7 5.55 -1.66 8.04
C ILE A 7 5.40 -1.09 9.46
N GLU A 8 6.45 -1.17 10.27
CA GLU A 8 6.41 -0.83 11.71
C GLU A 8 5.67 0.49 12.03
N GLU A 9 5.94 1.55 11.27
CA GLU A 9 5.35 2.87 11.50
C GLU A 9 4.39 3.33 10.38
N GLY A 10 3.89 2.41 9.55
CA GLY A 10 2.98 2.78 8.48
C GLY A 10 2.76 1.71 7.42
N PHE A 11 2.76 2.12 6.17
CA PHE A 11 2.58 1.25 5.02
C PHE A 11 3.28 1.84 3.80
N TYR A 12 3.45 1.02 2.78
CA TYR A 12 3.70 1.51 1.45
C TYR A 12 2.85 0.77 0.43
N TYR A 13 2.79 1.27 -0.79
CA TYR A 13 2.21 0.54 -1.92
C TYR A 13 3.02 0.82 -3.19
N ASP A 14 3.34 -0.25 -3.92
CA ASP A 14 4.08 -0.20 -5.19
C ASP A 14 3.14 -0.12 -6.38
N PHE A 15 3.34 0.90 -7.21
CA PHE A 15 2.53 1.21 -8.36
C PHE A 15 3.35 1.09 -9.65
N ASP A 16 2.82 0.32 -10.59
CA ASP A 16 3.23 0.36 -11.98
C ASP A 16 2.23 1.26 -12.72
N LEU A 17 2.64 2.48 -13.03
CA LEU A 17 1.80 3.48 -13.66
C LEU A 17 2.51 4.05 -14.89
N PRO A 18 1.76 4.35 -15.96
CA PRO A 18 2.34 4.97 -17.16
C PRO A 18 2.88 6.37 -16.86
N ASN A 19 2.25 7.10 -15.94
CA ASN A 19 2.67 8.42 -15.51
C ASN A 19 3.20 8.37 -14.06
N PRO A 20 4.38 8.95 -13.78
CA PRO A 20 4.94 8.93 -12.44
C PRO A 20 4.10 9.78 -11.47
N ILE A 21 3.87 9.24 -10.28
CA ILE A 21 3.29 9.97 -9.16
C ILE A 21 4.42 10.69 -8.40
N SER A 22 4.16 11.92 -7.98
CA SER A 22 5.04 12.70 -7.11
C SER A 22 4.28 13.18 -5.87
N GLU A 23 5.01 13.75 -4.90
CA GLU A 23 4.40 14.34 -3.71
C GLU A 23 3.39 15.46 -4.04
N LYS A 24 3.52 16.12 -5.20
CA LYS A 24 2.55 17.12 -5.69
C LYS A 24 1.15 16.53 -5.90
N ASN A 25 1.06 15.22 -6.12
CA ASN A 25 -0.21 14.51 -6.30
C ASN A 25 -0.87 14.12 -4.97
N PHE A 26 -0.16 14.18 -3.84
CA PHE A 26 -0.67 13.69 -2.55
C PHE A 26 -1.93 14.41 -2.09
N GLY A 27 -2.10 15.69 -2.41
CA GLY A 27 -3.33 16.43 -2.11
C GLY A 27 -4.56 15.78 -2.74
N LYS A 28 -4.49 15.48 -4.04
CA LYS A 28 -5.60 14.83 -4.78
C LYS A 28 -5.85 13.41 -4.28
N ILE A 29 -4.79 12.63 -4.06
CA ILE A 29 -4.89 11.24 -3.59
C ILE A 29 -5.53 11.21 -2.19
N THR A 30 -5.07 12.07 -1.28
CA THR A 30 -5.57 12.14 0.10
C THR A 30 -7.03 12.58 0.14
N GLN A 31 -7.43 13.52 -0.72
CA GLN A 31 -8.83 13.92 -0.85
C GLN A 31 -9.71 12.76 -1.30
N GLU A 32 -9.26 11.97 -2.28
CA GLU A 32 -10.01 10.81 -2.76
C GLU A 32 -10.11 9.70 -1.71
N MET A 33 -9.00 9.41 -1.01
CA MET A 33 -9.00 8.50 0.13
C MET A 33 -9.99 8.95 1.22
N ALA A 34 -10.05 10.24 1.52
CA ALA A 34 -11.00 10.78 2.50
C ALA A 34 -12.47 10.65 2.05
N LYS A 35 -12.75 10.76 0.74
CA LYS A 35 -14.10 10.46 0.21
C LYS A 35 -14.46 9.00 0.40
N ILE A 36 -13.54 8.08 0.07
CA ILE A 36 -13.74 6.63 0.24
C ILE A 36 -14.03 6.27 1.70
N ILE A 37 -13.31 6.88 2.65
CA ILE A 37 -13.54 6.69 4.09
C ILE A 37 -14.94 7.14 4.48
N LYS A 38 -15.38 8.31 4.00
CA LYS A 38 -16.74 8.82 4.25
C LYS A 38 -17.85 7.95 3.66
N SER A 39 -17.55 7.23 2.58
CA SER A 39 -18.50 6.33 1.92
C SER A 39 -18.75 5.01 2.65
N LYS A 40 -18.05 4.71 3.77
CA LYS A 40 -18.27 3.51 4.60
C LYS A 40 -18.30 2.20 3.80
N ILE A 41 -17.37 2.06 2.86
CA ILE A 41 -17.33 0.92 1.93
C ILE A 41 -16.88 -0.33 2.71
N PRO A 42 -17.64 -1.43 2.69
CA PRO A 42 -17.25 -2.67 3.38
C PRO A 42 -16.02 -3.30 2.74
N PHE A 43 -15.21 -3.97 3.56
CA PHE A 43 -14.11 -4.83 3.12
C PHE A 43 -14.56 -6.29 3.17
N GLU A 44 -14.91 -6.85 2.02
CA GLU A 44 -15.41 -8.22 1.91
C GLU A 44 -14.27 -9.20 1.65
N LYS A 45 -14.04 -10.11 2.60
CA LYS A 45 -13.09 -11.22 2.41
C LYS A 45 -13.70 -12.29 1.49
N LYS A 46 -12.94 -12.70 0.48
CA LYS A 46 -13.27 -13.82 -0.42
C LYS A 46 -12.13 -14.81 -0.42
N GLU A 47 -12.47 -16.10 -0.49
CA GLU A 47 -11.48 -17.18 -0.59
C GLU A 47 -11.65 -17.90 -1.93
N PHE A 48 -10.58 -17.90 -2.73
CA PHE A 48 -10.54 -18.54 -4.04
C PHE A 48 -9.50 -19.65 -4.05
N SER A 49 -9.73 -20.70 -4.84
CA SER A 49 -8.62 -21.58 -5.23
C SER A 49 -7.56 -20.80 -6.00
N THR A 50 -6.31 -21.23 -5.93
CA THR A 50 -5.21 -20.60 -6.69
C THR A 50 -5.51 -20.53 -8.18
N GLU A 51 -6.14 -21.57 -8.75
CA GLU A 51 -6.56 -21.60 -10.16
C GLU A 51 -7.62 -20.55 -10.48
N LYS A 52 -8.65 -20.43 -9.63
CA LYS A 52 -9.70 -19.42 -9.80
C LYS A 52 -9.12 -18.01 -9.67
N ALA A 53 -8.22 -17.79 -8.72
CA ALA A 53 -7.52 -16.52 -8.55
C ALA A 53 -6.66 -16.15 -9.76
N LYS A 54 -5.93 -17.11 -10.36
CA LYS A 54 -5.16 -16.88 -11.61
C LYS A 54 -6.07 -16.42 -12.75
N LYS A 55 -7.24 -17.06 -12.92
CA LYS A 55 -8.23 -16.64 -13.94
C LYS A 55 -8.80 -15.25 -13.66
N PHE A 56 -9.08 -14.95 -12.39
CA PHE A 56 -9.63 -13.66 -11.96
C PHE A 56 -8.64 -12.51 -12.20
N PHE A 57 -7.37 -12.70 -11.85
CA PHE A 57 -6.31 -11.70 -12.00
C PHE A 57 -5.54 -11.78 -13.32
N LYS A 58 -6.11 -12.38 -14.37
CA LYS A 58 -5.43 -12.63 -15.66
C LYS A 58 -4.77 -11.41 -16.31
N ASN A 59 -5.26 -10.20 -16.02
CA ASN A 59 -4.73 -8.94 -16.57
C ASN A 59 -3.84 -8.18 -15.57
N GLN A 60 -3.48 -8.79 -14.44
CA GLN A 60 -2.66 -8.17 -13.39
C GLN A 60 -1.37 -8.99 -13.19
N LEU A 61 -0.34 -8.68 -14.00
CA LEU A 61 0.94 -9.40 -14.04
C LEU A 61 1.52 -9.70 -12.64
N TYR A 62 1.67 -8.68 -11.80
CA TYR A 62 2.25 -8.83 -10.46
C TYR A 62 1.44 -9.75 -9.55
N LYS A 63 0.10 -9.74 -9.66
CA LYS A 63 -0.76 -10.63 -8.86
C LYS A 63 -0.66 -12.07 -9.33
N LEU A 64 -0.55 -12.30 -10.64
CA LEU A 64 -0.34 -13.63 -11.20
C LEU A 64 0.97 -14.25 -10.69
N GLU A 65 2.05 -13.47 -10.67
CA GLU A 65 3.32 -13.91 -10.12
C GLU A 65 3.21 -14.26 -8.63
N LEU A 66 2.56 -13.42 -7.83
CA LEU A 66 2.35 -13.70 -6.40
C LEU A 66 1.54 -14.99 -6.19
N ILE A 67 0.47 -15.20 -6.96
CA ILE A 67 -0.34 -16.43 -6.87
C ILE A 67 0.48 -17.65 -7.31
N ALA A 68 1.32 -17.51 -8.33
CA ALA A 68 2.20 -18.59 -8.77
C ALA A 68 3.19 -18.99 -7.67
N ASP A 69 3.78 -18.02 -6.97
CA ASP A 69 4.68 -18.28 -5.84
C ASP A 69 3.96 -18.94 -4.67
N LEU A 70 2.76 -18.45 -4.32
CA LEU A 70 1.94 -19.05 -3.27
C LEU A 70 1.58 -20.49 -3.63
N THR A 71 1.26 -20.76 -4.90
CA THR A 71 0.99 -22.11 -5.40
C THR A 71 2.23 -23.01 -5.26
N LYS A 72 3.42 -22.53 -5.64
CA LYS A 72 4.69 -23.27 -5.48
C LYS A 72 5.01 -23.59 -4.03
N LYS A 73 4.64 -22.70 -3.10
CA LYS A 73 4.75 -22.91 -1.65
C LYS A 73 3.69 -23.88 -1.08
N GLY A 74 2.85 -24.47 -1.92
CA GLY A 74 1.85 -25.47 -1.52
C GLY A 74 0.48 -24.91 -1.14
N ASN A 75 0.24 -23.60 -1.31
CA ASN A 75 -1.09 -23.03 -1.03
C ASN A 75 -2.09 -23.49 -2.10
N LYS A 76 -3.22 -24.07 -1.66
CA LYS A 76 -4.33 -24.47 -2.54
C LYS A 76 -5.36 -23.36 -2.71
N THR A 77 -5.50 -22.49 -1.71
CA THR A 77 -6.40 -21.34 -1.71
C THR A 77 -5.63 -20.06 -1.40
N VAL A 78 -6.20 -18.94 -1.82
CA VAL A 78 -5.74 -17.59 -1.53
C VAL A 78 -6.92 -16.73 -1.14
N THR A 79 -6.64 -15.71 -0.33
CA THR A 79 -7.63 -14.75 0.13
C THR A 79 -7.52 -13.45 -0.65
N LEU A 80 -8.68 -12.85 -0.87
CA LEU A 80 -8.86 -11.59 -1.56
C LEU A 80 -9.75 -10.70 -0.69
N TYR A 81 -9.56 -9.39 -0.80
CA TYR A 81 -10.45 -8.41 -0.18
C TYR A 81 -11.03 -7.52 -1.27
N GLN A 82 -12.36 -7.38 -1.26
CA GLN A 82 -13.08 -6.46 -2.13
C GLN A 82 -13.52 -5.23 -1.34
N SER A 83 -13.30 -4.05 -1.92
CA SER A 83 -13.77 -2.76 -1.42
C SER A 83 -14.41 -2.00 -2.58
N GLY A 84 -15.74 -2.02 -2.66
CA GLY A 84 -16.48 -1.47 -3.79
C GLY A 84 -16.07 -2.16 -5.09
N ASN A 85 -15.54 -1.38 -6.04
CA ASN A 85 -15.08 -1.87 -7.35
C ASN A 85 -13.62 -2.35 -7.35
N PHE A 86 -12.91 -2.20 -6.23
CA PHE A 86 -11.52 -2.60 -6.10
C PHE A 86 -11.42 -3.98 -5.44
N VAL A 87 -10.61 -4.87 -6.00
CA VAL A 87 -10.33 -6.20 -5.44
C VAL A 87 -8.83 -6.42 -5.39
N ASP A 88 -8.33 -6.82 -4.23
CA ASP A 88 -6.91 -7.05 -4.01
C ASP A 88 -6.62 -8.44 -3.44
N LEU A 89 -5.45 -8.98 -3.79
CA LEU A 89 -4.92 -10.21 -3.21
C LEU A 89 -4.22 -9.85 -1.89
N CYS A 90 -4.80 -10.25 -0.77
CA CYS A 90 -4.28 -9.94 0.56
C CYS A 90 -4.72 -10.99 1.57
N SER A 91 -3.81 -11.37 2.49
CA SER A 91 -4.12 -12.27 3.61
C SER A 91 -4.97 -11.62 4.70
N GLY A 92 -4.89 -10.29 4.81
CA GLY A 92 -5.49 -9.52 5.90
C GLY A 92 -4.85 -9.80 7.28
N PRO A 93 -5.57 -9.53 8.38
CA PRO A 93 -6.96 -9.04 8.42
C PRO A 93 -7.12 -7.59 7.95
N HIS A 94 -8.34 -7.20 7.58
CA HIS A 94 -8.76 -5.82 7.33
C HIS A 94 -9.78 -5.38 8.39
N VAL A 95 -9.94 -4.06 8.55
CA VAL A 95 -11.10 -3.46 9.24
C VAL A 95 -12.40 -3.83 8.52
N SER A 96 -13.57 -3.71 9.17
CA SER A 96 -14.83 -4.12 8.55
C SER A 96 -15.24 -3.24 7.37
N ASP A 97 -14.98 -1.93 7.47
CA ASP A 97 -15.32 -0.95 6.44
C ASP A 97 -14.37 0.25 6.48
N SER A 98 -14.41 1.06 5.42
CA SER A 98 -13.50 2.18 5.22
C SER A 98 -13.62 3.28 6.27
N SER A 99 -14.72 3.37 7.03
CA SER A 99 -14.91 4.42 8.04
C SER A 99 -14.10 4.18 9.31
N GLN A 100 -13.60 2.96 9.52
CA GLN A 100 -12.71 2.62 10.62
C GLN A 100 -11.25 3.05 10.39
N ILE A 101 -10.93 3.54 9.19
CA ILE A 101 -9.60 4.06 8.88
C ILE A 101 -9.44 5.40 9.62
N GLY A 102 -8.50 5.44 10.56
CA GLY A 102 -8.20 6.63 11.34
C GLY A 102 -7.40 7.69 10.57
N PRO A 103 -6.90 8.72 11.27
CA PRO A 103 -6.09 9.77 10.65
C PRO A 103 -4.83 9.21 9.99
N PHE A 104 -4.61 9.57 8.73
CA PHE A 104 -3.49 9.10 7.92
C PHE A 104 -2.74 10.25 7.25
N LYS A 105 -1.52 9.97 6.79
CA LYS A 105 -0.69 10.90 6.01
C LYS A 105 0.18 10.15 5.01
N LEU A 106 0.16 10.58 3.74
CA LEU A 106 1.18 10.19 2.75
C LEU A 106 2.48 10.94 3.02
N LEU A 107 3.60 10.22 3.01
CA LEU A 107 4.90 10.68 3.52
C LEU A 107 5.89 11.01 2.42
N SER A 108 6.12 10.10 1.49
CA SER A 108 7.14 10.24 0.44
C SER A 108 6.87 9.30 -0.74
N VAL A 109 7.54 9.59 -1.85
CA VAL A 109 7.61 8.71 -3.02
C VAL A 109 9.05 8.19 -3.18
N ALA A 110 9.21 6.91 -3.51
CA ALA A 110 10.49 6.30 -3.82
C ALA A 110 10.38 5.39 -5.05
N GLY A 111 11.50 5.08 -5.68
CA GLY A 111 11.59 3.98 -6.65
C GLY A 111 11.80 2.66 -5.92
N ALA A 112 11.16 1.59 -6.38
CA ALA A 112 11.39 0.25 -5.88
C ALA A 112 11.42 -0.74 -7.04
N TYR A 113 12.44 -1.57 -7.13
CA TYR A 113 12.48 -2.64 -8.13
C TYR A 113 11.60 -3.80 -7.70
N TRP A 114 10.85 -4.35 -8.65
CA TRP A 114 10.02 -5.53 -8.37
C TRP A 114 10.88 -6.68 -7.84
N ARG A 115 10.47 -7.27 -6.71
CA ARG A 115 11.23 -8.29 -5.94
C ARG A 115 12.62 -7.85 -5.46
N GLY A 116 12.92 -6.56 -5.49
CA GLY A 116 14.22 -6.03 -5.06
C GLY A 116 15.38 -6.34 -6.01
N ASP A 117 15.10 -6.76 -7.24
CA ASP A 117 16.12 -7.06 -8.26
C ASP A 117 16.15 -5.92 -9.29
N GLU A 118 17.30 -5.24 -9.44
CA GLU A 118 17.45 -4.09 -10.34
C GLU A 118 17.20 -4.42 -11.83
N LYS A 119 17.22 -5.71 -12.21
CA LYS A 119 16.92 -6.15 -13.57
C LYS A 119 15.42 -6.13 -13.86
N ASN A 120 14.58 -6.07 -12.83
CA ASN A 120 13.14 -6.02 -12.98
C ASN A 120 12.63 -4.59 -13.17
N LYS A 121 11.36 -4.48 -13.56
CA LYS A 121 10.70 -3.19 -13.73
C LYS A 121 10.74 -2.35 -12.44
N MET A 122 11.16 -1.09 -12.57
CA MET A 122 11.08 -0.11 -11.51
C MET A 122 9.63 0.33 -11.29
N LEU A 123 9.18 0.24 -10.04
CA LEU A 123 7.86 0.65 -9.57
C LEU A 123 7.96 1.97 -8.79
N VAL A 124 6.85 2.67 -8.70
CA VAL A 124 6.69 3.86 -7.85
C VAL A 124 6.12 3.43 -6.51
N ARG A 125 6.91 3.54 -5.45
CA ARG A 125 6.52 3.25 -4.07
C ARG A 125 6.01 4.52 -3.39
N ILE A 126 4.80 4.49 -2.87
CA ILE A 126 4.25 5.58 -2.05
C ILE A 126 4.22 5.12 -0.60
N TYR A 127 4.88 5.87 0.30
CA TYR A 127 4.85 5.65 1.73
C TYR A 127 3.71 6.44 2.39
N GLY A 128 3.08 5.84 3.39
CA GLY A 128 2.08 6.48 4.22
C GLY A 128 2.08 5.94 5.64
N THR A 129 1.37 6.62 6.53
CA THR A 129 1.16 6.20 7.91
C THR A 129 -0.28 6.46 8.32
N CYS A 130 -0.80 5.69 9.27
CA CYS A 130 -2.17 5.77 9.77
C CYS A 130 -2.20 5.43 11.27
N PHE A 131 -2.96 6.20 12.05
CA PHE A 131 -3.09 6.02 13.49
C PHE A 131 -4.56 5.98 13.91
N LYS A 132 -4.82 5.54 15.15
CA LYS A 132 -6.19 5.54 15.70
C LYS A 132 -6.66 6.96 15.99
N THR A 133 -5.75 7.83 16.43
CA THR A 133 -6.09 9.21 16.80
C THR A 133 -5.24 10.25 16.10
N LYS A 134 -5.77 11.47 15.99
CA LYS A 134 -5.05 12.61 15.40
C LYS A 134 -3.81 12.98 16.22
N LYS A 135 -3.91 12.88 17.55
CA LYS A 135 -2.80 13.14 18.49
C LYS A 135 -1.61 12.22 18.26
N GLU A 136 -1.86 10.92 18.05
CA GLU A 136 -0.81 9.94 17.74
C GLU A 136 -0.14 10.24 16.40
N LEU A 137 -0.93 10.53 15.36
CA LEU A 137 -0.41 10.91 14.06
C LEU A 137 0.48 12.15 14.15
N ASP A 138 0.01 13.20 14.84
CA ASP A 138 0.76 14.45 14.97
C ASP A 138 2.07 14.26 15.76
N LYS A 139 2.04 13.43 16.81
CA LYS A 139 3.25 13.04 17.56
C LYS A 139 4.25 12.33 16.65
N HIS A 140 3.81 11.35 15.87
CA HIS A 140 4.67 10.61 14.96
C HIS A 140 5.27 11.51 13.87
N LEU A 141 4.46 12.39 13.27
CA LEU A 141 4.95 13.37 12.29
C LEU A 141 5.97 14.35 12.89
N TRP A 142 5.79 14.74 14.16
CA TRP A 142 6.78 15.54 14.88
C TRP A 142 8.09 14.77 15.08
N GLN A 143 8.05 13.51 15.49
CA GLN A 143 9.23 12.65 15.63
C GLN A 143 10.00 12.51 14.31
N LEU A 144 9.29 12.26 13.20
CA LEU A 144 9.90 12.20 11.86
C LEU A 144 10.58 13.52 11.47
N LYS A 145 9.98 14.67 11.84
CA LYS A 145 10.57 15.98 11.57
C LYS A 145 11.85 16.21 12.38
N GLU A 146 11.84 15.84 13.66
CA GLU A 146 13.02 15.96 14.53
C GLU A 146 14.16 15.04 14.07
N ALA A 147 13.85 13.78 13.70
CA ALA A 147 14.84 12.87 13.13
C ALA A 147 15.46 13.43 11.84
N LYS A 148 14.64 14.00 10.94
CA LYS A 148 15.09 14.63 9.69
C LYS A 148 15.98 15.86 9.88
N LYS A 149 15.96 16.52 11.05
CA LYS A 149 16.88 17.64 11.37
C LYS A 149 18.25 17.15 11.80
N ARG A 150 18.32 15.96 12.40
CA ARG A 150 19.56 15.35 12.92
C ARG A 150 20.24 14.43 11.91
N ASP A 151 19.78 14.45 10.66
CA ASP A 151 20.34 13.63 9.59
C ASP A 151 21.70 14.19 9.16
N HIS A 152 22.76 13.39 9.34
CA HIS A 152 24.14 13.72 9.01
C HIS A 152 24.31 14.18 7.54
N ARG A 153 23.44 13.72 6.63
CA ARG A 153 23.45 14.15 5.21
C ARG A 153 23.04 15.61 5.00
N LYS A 154 22.37 16.21 5.99
CA LYS A 154 22.02 17.64 6.00
C LYS A 154 23.03 18.48 6.78
N ILE A 155 23.56 17.94 7.88
CA ILE A 155 24.52 18.66 8.74
C ILE A 155 25.86 18.89 8.02
N GLY A 156 26.28 17.99 7.12
CA GLY A 156 27.51 18.18 6.32
C GLY A 156 27.38 19.08 5.09
N LYS A 157 26.21 19.73 4.87
CA LYS A 157 25.95 20.62 3.73
C LYS A 157 25.70 22.08 4.10
N GLU A 158 25.66 22.40 5.39
CA GLU A 158 25.67 23.77 5.93
C GLU A 158 27.08 24.09 6.43
#